data_AF-A0A1B7MER8-F1
#
_entry.id   AF-A0A1B7MER8-F1
#
_cell.length_a   1.000
_cell.length_b   1.000
_cell.length_c   1.000
_cell.angle_alpha   90.00
_cell.angle_beta   90.00
_cell.angle_gamma   90.00
#
_symmetry.space_group_name_H-M   'P 1'
#
loop_
_entity.id
_entity.type
_entity.pdbx_description
1 polymer ?
#
loop_
_entity_poly.entity_id
_entity_poly.type
_entity_poly.pdbx_seq_one_letter_code
_entity_poly.pdbx_strand_id
1 'polypeptide(L)'
;TPSPDLNNLTSLNPLHGRVSAIHATAFFHLFKEDKQLHMARALAGLLSPEPGSVILGAHTGAQEKGVIDQVLRNVEVDIFAHSPESWIAMWDGEVFEKGMVKVEAEFREFINSGERYPLLFWSVTRL
;
A
#
# COMPACT_ATOMS: atom_id res chain seq x y z
N THR A 1 24.71 -6.99 11.09
CA THR A 1 24.00 -7.47 12.31
C THR A 1 23.35 -8.80 11.99
N PRO A 2 23.40 -9.80 12.90
CA PRO A 2 22.78 -11.10 12.68
C PRO A 2 21.27 -10.97 12.38
N SER A 3 20.72 -11.95 11.68
CA SER A 3 19.28 -12.01 11.41
C SER A 3 18.52 -12.21 12.72
N PRO A 4 17.44 -11.46 12.96
CA PRO A 4 16.64 -11.63 14.17
C PRO A 4 15.93 -12.99 14.17
N ASP A 5 15.78 -13.59 15.35
CA ASP A 5 14.94 -14.77 15.53
C ASP A 5 13.46 -14.37 15.43
N LEU A 6 12.81 -14.80 14.34
CA LEU A 6 11.44 -14.44 14.02
C LEU A 6 10.43 -14.92 15.07
N ASN A 7 10.70 -16.02 15.76
CA ASN A 7 9.76 -16.61 16.74
C ASN A 7 9.63 -15.79 18.01
N ASN A 8 10.63 -14.95 18.31
CA ASN A 8 10.72 -14.16 19.52
C ASN A 8 10.41 -12.67 19.29
N LEU A 9 9.95 -12.31 18.08
CA LEU A 9 9.59 -10.93 17.76
C LEU A 9 8.26 -10.53 18.42
N THR A 10 8.30 -9.44 19.18
CA THR A 10 7.10 -8.77 19.72
C THR A 10 6.74 -7.51 18.94
N SER A 11 7.58 -7.11 17.98
CA SER A 11 7.38 -5.99 17.06
C SER A 11 8.13 -6.23 15.74
N LEU A 12 7.81 -5.45 14.71
CA LEU A 12 8.50 -5.51 13.42
C LEU A 12 9.80 -4.68 13.38
N ASN A 13 10.11 -3.91 14.42
CA ASN A 13 11.29 -3.03 14.45
C ASN A 13 12.61 -3.75 14.13
N PRO A 14 12.88 -4.98 14.62
CA PRO A 14 14.10 -5.70 14.26
C PRO A 14 14.21 -6.09 12.79
N LEU A 15 13.12 -6.00 12.02
CA LEU A 15 13.05 -6.31 10.59
C LEU A 15 13.28 -5.09 9.69
N HIS A 16 13.58 -3.90 10.25
CA HIS A 16 13.92 -2.72 9.47
C HIS A 16 15.02 -3.00 8.44
N GLY A 17 14.73 -2.70 7.17
CA GLY A 17 15.64 -2.88 6.04
C GLY A 17 15.97 -4.34 5.70
N ARG A 18 15.14 -5.31 6.09
CA ARG A 18 15.45 -6.75 5.92
C ARG A 18 14.38 -7.55 5.20
N VAL A 19 13.21 -6.97 4.94
CA VAL A 19 12.10 -7.70 4.31
C VAL A 19 12.20 -7.55 2.80
N SER A 20 12.35 -8.66 2.08
CA SER A 20 12.45 -8.66 0.61
C SER A 20 11.08 -8.52 -0.08
N ALA A 21 10.02 -9.03 0.53
CA ALA A 21 8.66 -8.95 -0.01
C ALA A 21 7.63 -8.67 1.08
N ILE A 22 6.79 -7.66 0.87
CA ILE A 22 5.68 -7.29 1.75
C ILE A 22 4.38 -7.33 0.95
N HIS A 23 3.43 -8.17 1.37
CA HIS A 23 2.09 -8.24 0.77
C HIS A 23 1.07 -7.51 1.66
N ALA A 24 0.47 -6.44 1.15
CA ALA A 24 -0.40 -5.51 1.89
C ALA A 24 -1.78 -5.33 1.21
N THR A 25 -2.41 -6.46 0.83
CA THR A 25 -3.77 -6.46 0.26
C THR A 25 -4.82 -6.21 1.33
N ALA A 26 -5.89 -5.48 0.97
CA ALA A 26 -7.00 -5.11 1.83
C ALA A 26 -6.57 -4.37 3.12
N PHE A 27 -5.53 -3.52 3.03
CA PHE A 27 -4.94 -2.85 4.19
C PHE A 27 -5.11 -1.33 4.20
N PHE A 28 -4.65 -0.62 3.16
CA PHE A 28 -4.57 0.85 3.19
C PHE A 28 -5.92 1.56 3.29
N HIS A 29 -6.97 1.06 2.64
CA HIS A 29 -8.31 1.64 2.66
C HIS A 29 -8.98 1.68 4.06
N LEU A 30 -8.40 1.00 5.05
CA LEU A 30 -8.84 1.06 6.45
C LEU A 30 -8.45 2.37 7.15
N PHE A 31 -7.65 3.21 6.50
CA PHE A 31 -7.06 4.41 7.06
C PHE A 31 -7.45 5.65 6.25
N LYS A 32 -7.49 6.82 6.92
CA LYS A 32 -7.55 8.12 6.24
C LYS A 32 -6.20 8.47 5.61
N GLU A 33 -6.18 9.47 4.73
CA GLU A 33 -5.01 9.88 3.95
C GLU A 33 -3.70 9.99 4.75
N ASP A 34 -3.71 10.75 5.85
CA ASP A 34 -2.52 10.98 6.69
C ASP A 34 -1.98 9.67 7.27
N LYS A 35 -2.87 8.75 7.63
CA LYS A 35 -2.55 7.43 8.17
C LYS A 35 -2.12 6.46 7.08
N GLN A 36 -2.64 6.56 5.87
CA GLN A 36 -2.14 5.78 4.73
C GLN A 36 -0.68 6.12 4.43
N LEU A 37 -0.35 7.42 4.38
CA LEU A 37 1.03 7.88 4.24
C LEU A 37 1.93 7.40 5.39
N HIS A 38 1.45 7.47 6.64
CA HIS A 38 2.19 6.97 7.79
C HIS A 38 2.49 5.46 7.67
N MET A 39 1.50 4.66 7.25
CA MET A 39 1.68 3.23 7.01
C MET A 39 2.63 2.95 5.84
N ALA A 40 2.58 3.73 4.77
CA ALA A 40 3.50 3.59 3.65
C ALA A 40 4.96 3.78 4.09
N ARG A 41 5.24 4.82 4.90
CA ARG A 41 6.56 5.05 5.51
C ARG A 41 6.99 3.92 6.44
N ALA A 42 6.08 3.40 7.25
CA ALA A 42 6.37 2.28 8.15
C ALA A 42 6.77 1.02 7.35
N LEU A 43 6.01 0.66 6.31
CA LEU A 43 6.33 -0.49 5.45
C LEU A 43 7.62 -0.27 4.65
N ALA A 44 7.85 0.93 4.14
CA ALA A 44 9.10 1.31 3.47
C ALA A 44 10.32 1.11 4.37
N GLY A 45 10.19 1.39 5.67
CA GLY A 45 11.23 1.17 6.65
C GLY A 45 11.60 -0.31 6.83
N LEU A 46 10.65 -1.23 6.63
CA LEU A 46 10.90 -2.68 6.71
C LEU A 46 11.54 -3.24 5.44
N LEU A 47 11.26 -2.61 4.29
CA LEU A 47 11.71 -3.06 2.98
C LEU A 47 13.23 -3.02 2.87
N SER A 48 13.83 -4.15 2.48
CA SER A 48 15.26 -4.25 2.14
C SER A 48 15.63 -3.21 1.08
N PRO A 49 16.83 -2.60 1.15
CA PRO A 49 17.33 -1.71 0.11
C PRO A 49 17.81 -2.45 -1.15
N GLU A 50 17.84 -3.80 -1.13
CA GLU A 50 18.28 -4.59 -2.29
C GLU A 50 17.34 -4.40 -3.49
N PRO A 51 17.89 -4.16 -4.70
CA PRO A 51 17.11 -4.08 -5.93
C PRO A 51 16.20 -5.30 -6.12
N GLY A 52 14.96 -5.07 -6.54
CA GLY A 52 13.93 -6.11 -6.67
C GLY A 52 13.15 -6.42 -5.40
N SER A 53 13.54 -5.88 -4.23
CA SER A 53 12.69 -5.95 -3.04
C SER A 53 11.39 -5.19 -3.28
N VAL A 54 10.25 -5.78 -2.88
CA VAL A 54 8.93 -5.34 -3.33
C VAL A 54 7.90 -5.22 -2.20
N ILE A 55 7.07 -4.19 -2.29
CA ILE A 55 5.78 -4.09 -1.57
C ILE A 55 4.68 -4.18 -2.62
N LEU A 56 3.67 -5.02 -2.39
CA LEU A 56 2.57 -5.20 -3.34
C LEU A 56 1.24 -5.42 -2.65
N GLY A 57 0.16 -5.10 -3.36
CA GLY A 57 -1.18 -5.46 -2.91
C GLY A 57 -2.27 -4.84 -3.77
N ALA A 58 -3.50 -5.01 -3.29
CA ALA A 58 -4.66 -4.33 -3.81
C ALA A 58 -5.57 -3.85 -2.68
N HIS A 59 -6.22 -2.71 -2.87
CA HIS A 59 -7.24 -2.20 -1.94
C HIS A 59 -8.21 -1.27 -2.66
N THR A 60 -9.24 -0.80 -1.97
CA THR A 60 -10.20 0.16 -2.53
C THR A 60 -9.49 1.40 -3.07
N GLY A 61 -9.65 1.65 -4.36
CA GLY A 61 -9.10 2.82 -5.05
C GLY A 61 -10.19 3.67 -5.66
N ALA A 62 -9.79 4.73 -6.36
CA ALA A 62 -10.69 5.56 -7.13
C ALA A 62 -10.01 6.03 -8.42
N GLN A 63 -10.79 6.49 -9.39
CA GLN A 63 -10.24 7.09 -10.60
C GLN A 63 -9.59 8.46 -10.31
N GLU A 64 -10.15 9.21 -9.36
CA GLU A 64 -9.59 10.46 -8.84
C GLU A 64 -9.40 10.33 -7.33
N LYS A 65 -8.33 10.92 -6.80
CA LYS A 65 -8.02 10.90 -5.36
C LYS A 65 -9.12 11.63 -4.59
N GLY A 66 -9.69 10.99 -3.57
CA GLY A 66 -10.71 11.61 -2.74
C GLY A 66 -11.39 10.64 -1.79
N VAL A 67 -12.40 11.15 -1.08
CA VAL A 67 -13.32 10.29 -0.32
C VAL A 67 -14.38 9.77 -1.27
N ILE A 68 -14.62 8.46 -1.23
CA ILE A 68 -15.67 7.79 -1.98
C ILE A 68 -16.63 7.09 -1.02
N ASP A 69 -17.90 7.04 -1.42
CA ASP A 69 -18.93 6.30 -0.72
C ASP A 69 -18.88 4.84 -1.16
N GLN A 70 -18.85 3.93 -0.20
CA GLN A 70 -18.86 2.48 -0.42
C GLN A 70 -19.90 1.82 0.45
N VAL A 71 -20.48 0.71 -0.02
CA VAL A 71 -21.38 -0.11 0.78
C VAL A 71 -20.66 -1.41 1.11
N LEU A 72 -20.25 -1.56 2.36
CA LEU A 72 -19.62 -2.78 2.85
C LEU A 72 -20.59 -3.52 3.76
N ARG A 73 -21.02 -4.73 3.36
CA ARG A 73 -21.95 -5.56 4.14
C ARG A 73 -23.22 -4.80 4.55
N ASN A 74 -23.81 -4.06 3.61
CA ASN A 74 -25.01 -3.22 3.80
C ASN A 74 -24.81 -2.02 4.75
N VAL A 75 -23.57 -1.59 4.98
CA VAL A 75 -23.25 -0.38 5.74
C VAL A 75 -22.53 0.60 4.81
N GLU A 76 -23.05 1.82 4.71
CA GLU A 76 -22.39 2.92 4.02
C GLU A 76 -21.15 3.36 4.80
N VAL A 77 -20.03 3.43 4.12
CA VAL A 77 -18.73 3.81 4.67
C VAL A 77 -18.00 4.76 3.74
N ASP A 78 -17.47 5.83 4.31
CA ASP A 78 -16.60 6.78 3.62
C ASP A 78 -15.18 6.21 3.59
N ILE A 79 -14.63 6.01 2.39
CA ILE A 79 -13.27 5.51 2.20
C ILE A 79 -12.45 6.57 1.50
N PHE A 80 -11.32 6.95 2.11
CA PHE A 80 -10.31 7.72 1.40
C PHE A 80 -9.58 6.80 0.41
N ALA A 81 -9.64 7.15 -0.87
CA ALA A 81 -9.13 6.36 -1.96
C ALA A 81 -8.13 7.16 -2.80
N HIS A 82 -6.97 6.55 -3.06
CA HIS A 82 -6.00 7.08 -4.01
C HIS A 82 -6.39 6.71 -5.44
N SER A 83 -6.08 7.61 -6.38
CA SER A 83 -5.92 7.27 -7.79
C SER A 83 -4.55 6.66 -8.07
N PRO A 84 -4.35 5.96 -9.21
CA PRO A 84 -3.04 5.47 -9.62
C PRO A 84 -1.96 6.56 -9.59
N GLU A 85 -2.26 7.76 -10.09
CA GLU A 85 -1.31 8.88 -10.15
C GLU A 85 -0.92 9.35 -8.75
N SER A 86 -1.91 9.51 -7.87
CA SER A 86 -1.65 9.95 -6.50
C SER A 86 -0.92 8.88 -5.66
N TRP A 87 -1.14 7.60 -5.96
CA TRP A 87 -0.45 6.49 -5.32
C TRP A 87 1.02 6.44 -5.74
N ILE A 88 1.28 6.58 -7.05
CA ILE A 88 2.64 6.66 -7.61
C ILE A 88 3.39 7.84 -7.00
N ALA A 89 2.79 9.03 -6.95
CA ALA A 89 3.44 10.22 -6.41
C ALA A 89 3.78 10.11 -4.91
N MET A 90 2.93 9.43 -4.13
CA MET A 90 3.21 9.19 -2.71
C MET A 90 4.44 8.28 -2.54
N TRP A 91 4.50 7.17 -3.26
CA TRP A 91 5.60 6.22 -3.12
C TRP A 91 6.91 6.71 -3.75
N ASP A 92 6.85 7.29 -4.94
CA ASP A 92 8.00 7.82 -5.70
C ASP A 92 8.06 9.35 -5.64
N GLY A 93 8.47 9.88 -4.49
CA GLY A 93 8.62 11.32 -4.28
C GLY A 93 8.39 11.77 -2.84
N GLU A 94 7.49 11.12 -2.10
CA GLU A 94 7.22 11.45 -0.69
C GLU A 94 7.73 10.39 0.29
N VAL A 95 7.53 9.10 -0.01
CA VAL A 95 8.01 7.99 0.83
C VAL A 95 9.45 7.64 0.51
N PHE A 96 9.76 7.47 -0.78
CA PHE A 96 11.11 7.35 -1.28
C PHE A 96 11.53 8.61 -2.03
N GLU A 97 12.84 8.87 -2.07
CA GLU A 97 13.38 9.85 -3.01
C GLU A 97 13.02 9.45 -4.44
N LYS A 98 12.68 10.45 -5.24
CA LYS A 98 12.19 10.23 -6.61
C LYS A 98 13.22 9.47 -7.46
N GLY A 99 12.79 8.39 -8.11
CA GLY A 99 13.60 7.52 -8.93
C GLY A 99 14.28 6.37 -8.17
N MET A 100 14.07 6.23 -6.86
CA MET A 100 14.63 5.12 -6.07
C MET A 100 13.78 3.84 -6.11
N VAL A 101 12.54 3.95 -6.59
CA VAL A 101 11.62 2.84 -6.72
C VAL A 101 10.87 2.91 -8.04
N LYS A 102 10.50 1.75 -8.58
CA LYS A 102 9.50 1.64 -9.64
C LYS A 102 8.14 1.39 -8.98
N VAL A 103 7.17 2.25 -9.26
CA VAL A 103 5.79 2.08 -8.79
C VAL A 103 4.91 1.74 -9.99
N GLU A 104 4.19 0.64 -9.89
CA GLU A 104 3.15 0.27 -10.85
C GLU A 104 1.82 0.35 -10.12
N ALA A 105 0.83 1.02 -10.72
CA ALA A 105 -0.49 1.18 -10.13
C ALA A 105 -1.56 1.17 -11.24
N GLU A 106 -2.63 0.43 -11.03
CA GLU A 106 -3.73 0.28 -11.98
C GLU A 106 -5.07 0.26 -11.24
N PHE A 107 -5.98 1.13 -11.66
CA PHE A 107 -7.35 1.14 -11.16
C PHE A 107 -8.23 0.24 -12.03
N ARG A 108 -9.01 -0.65 -11.40
CA ARG A 108 -10.02 -1.48 -12.06
C ARG A 108 -11.29 -1.53 -11.23
N GLU A 109 -12.43 -1.43 -11.90
CA GLU A 109 -13.72 -1.69 -11.28
C GLU A 109 -14.21 -3.09 -11.64
N PHE A 110 -14.56 -3.87 -10.62
CA PHE A 110 -15.25 -5.14 -10.81
C PHE A 110 -16.69 -5.02 -10.35
N ILE A 111 -17.56 -5.80 -10.99
CA ILE A 111 -18.95 -5.96 -10.56
C ILE A 111 -19.09 -7.40 -10.07
N ASN A 112 -19.51 -7.58 -8.82
CA ASN A 112 -19.81 -8.90 -8.27
C ASN A 112 -21.14 -8.84 -7.53
N SER A 113 -22.09 -9.72 -7.90
CA SER A 113 -23.45 -9.75 -7.33
C SER A 113 -24.17 -8.39 -7.33
N GLY A 114 -23.90 -7.52 -8.32
CA GLY A 114 -24.48 -6.18 -8.42
C GLY A 114 -23.77 -5.10 -7.61
N GLU A 115 -22.77 -5.46 -6.79
CA GLU A 115 -21.94 -4.52 -6.04
C GLU A 115 -20.69 -4.14 -6.85
N ARG A 116 -20.28 -2.87 -6.74
CA ARG A 116 -19.08 -2.32 -7.39
C ARG A 116 -17.89 -2.43 -6.45
N TYR A 117 -16.80 -2.97 -6.97
CA TYR A 117 -15.52 -3.12 -6.29
C TYR A 117 -14.45 -2.30 -7.04
N PRO A 118 -14.33 -1.00 -6.72
CA PRO A 118 -13.28 -0.14 -7.26
C PRO A 118 -11.96 -0.47 -6.57
N LEU A 119 -11.05 -1.18 -7.26
CA LEU A 119 -9.78 -1.64 -6.72
C LEU A 119 -8.59 -0.97 -7.40
N LEU A 120 -7.62 -0.57 -6.59
CA LEU A 120 -6.28 -0.18 -7.02
C LEU A 120 -5.34 -1.37 -6.80
N PHE A 121 -4.76 -1.90 -7.86
CA PHE A 121 -3.68 -2.88 -7.83
C PHE A 121 -2.35 -2.16 -7.96
N TRP A 122 -1.35 -2.56 -7.18
CA TRP A 122 -0.08 -1.84 -7.21
C TRP A 122 1.10 -2.67 -6.72
N SER A 123 2.29 -2.23 -7.11
CA SER A 123 3.57 -2.68 -6.59
C SER A 123 4.54 -1.50 -6.46
N VAL A 124 5.47 -1.60 -5.52
CA VAL A 124 6.59 -0.67 -5.28
C VAL A 124 7.84 -1.52 -5.20
N THR A 125 8.74 -1.38 -6.16
CA THR A 125 9.94 -2.22 -6.30
C THR A 125 11.19 -1.36 -6.18
N ARG A 126 12.14 -1.77 -5.33
CA ARG A 126 13.48 -1.15 -5.26
C ARG A 126 14.20 -1.25 -6.59
N LEU A 127 14.79 -0.15 -7.03
CA LEU A 127 15.65 -0.07 -8.21
C LEU A 127 17.13 -0.28 -7.87
#